data_AF-B9L975-F1
#
_entry.id   AF-B9L975-F1
#
_cell.length_a   1.000
_cell.length_b   1.000
_cell.length_c   1.000
_cell.angle_alpha   90.00
_cell.angle_beta   90.00
_cell.angle_gamma   90.00
#
_symmetry.space_group_name_H-M   'P 1'
#
loop_
_entity.id
_entity.type
_entity.pdbx_description
1 polymer ?
#
loop_
_entity_poly.entity_id
_entity_poly.type
_entity_poly.pdbx_seq_one_letter_code
_entity_poly.pdbx_strand_id
1 'polypeptide(L)'
;MLEPIIEHQKDLKEIYKKMDFLRENFIPGQNAFFEELKDLAKEMKEELEYHFNLQIHSVGTNPKTEYLVKENMLVRDMLFRMLDFMIYKAQENSMDAFLKFDDFDEIFRAYLKKEKGLFIQNIESELSENEIAEIEERLKALV
;
A
#
# COMPACT_ATOMS: atom_id res chain seq x y z
N MET A 1 -16.49 -3.92 -8.64
CA MET A 1 -15.32 -3.81 -9.51
C MET A 1 -14.08 -3.73 -8.63
N LEU A 2 -13.04 -4.50 -8.98
CA LEU A 2 -11.78 -4.70 -8.25
C LEU A 2 -11.96 -5.12 -6.79
N GLU A 3 -12.96 -5.97 -6.50
CA GLU A 3 -13.33 -6.33 -5.12
C GLU A 3 -12.13 -6.82 -4.29
N PRO A 4 -11.28 -7.75 -4.77
CA PRO A 4 -10.12 -8.19 -3.99
C PRO A 4 -9.16 -7.05 -3.59
N ILE A 5 -8.90 -6.11 -4.50
CA ILE A 5 -8.04 -4.94 -4.23
C ILE A 5 -8.71 -4.05 -3.17
N ILE A 6 -9.99 -3.73 -3.37
CA ILE A 6 -10.73 -2.81 -2.49
C ILE A 6 -10.91 -3.39 -1.08
N GLU A 7 -11.12 -4.70 -0.98
CA GLU A 7 -11.23 -5.40 0.30
C GLU A 7 -9.90 -5.49 1.02
N HIS A 8 -8.81 -5.78 0.30
CA HIS A 8 -7.46 -5.84 0.86
C HIS A 8 -7.00 -4.52 1.49
N GLN A 9 -7.59 -3.38 1.11
CA GLN A 9 -7.34 -2.12 1.81
C GLN A 9 -7.67 -2.16 3.32
N LYS A 10 -8.53 -3.10 3.77
CA LYS A 10 -8.84 -3.27 5.20
C LYS A 10 -7.58 -3.72 5.94
N ASP A 11 -6.86 -4.70 5.42
CA ASP A 11 -5.65 -5.26 6.04
C ASP A 11 -4.54 -4.22 6.13
N LEU A 12 -4.32 -3.49 5.03
CA LEU A 12 -3.40 -2.35 5.01
C LEU A 12 -3.74 -1.30 6.08
N LYS A 13 -5.03 -0.97 6.25
CA LYS A 13 -5.46 0.00 7.26
C LYS A 13 -5.28 -0.51 8.68
N GLU A 14 -5.49 -1.81 8.93
CA GLU A 14 -5.29 -2.39 10.25
C GLU A 14 -3.80 -2.37 10.65
N ILE A 15 -2.89 -2.68 9.73
CA ILE A 15 -1.46 -2.58 10.00
C ILE A 15 -1.06 -1.13 10.27
N TYR A 16 -1.54 -0.19 9.44
CA TYR A 16 -1.25 1.22 9.64
C TYR A 16 -1.75 1.72 11.00
N LYS A 17 -2.95 1.33 11.44
CA LYS A 17 -3.46 1.68 12.77
C LYS A 17 -2.54 1.21 13.90
N LYS A 18 -1.97 0.00 13.79
CA LYS A 18 -1.01 -0.50 14.78
C LYS A 18 0.27 0.34 14.78
N MET A 19 0.80 0.68 13.60
CA MET A 19 1.97 1.55 13.46
C MET A 19 1.73 2.94 14.08
N ASP A 20 0.56 3.53 13.80
CA ASP A 20 0.18 4.85 14.31
C ASP A 20 -0.02 4.82 15.83
N PHE A 21 -0.68 3.79 16.36
CA PHE A 21 -0.80 3.58 17.80
C PHE A 21 0.57 3.48 18.48
N LEU A 22 1.51 2.74 17.87
CA LEU A 22 2.86 2.59 18.39
C LEU A 22 3.61 3.94 18.42
N ARG A 23 3.43 4.77 17.38
CA ARG A 23 3.96 6.14 17.33
C ARG A 23 3.38 7.02 18.43
N GLU A 24 2.06 7.03 18.60
CA GLU A 24 1.37 7.86 19.60
C GLU A 24 1.77 7.50 21.03
N ASN A 25 2.07 6.23 21.28
CA ASN A 25 2.40 5.71 22.61
C ASN A 25 3.90 5.53 22.83
N PHE A 26 4.75 6.01 21.91
CA PHE A 26 6.19 5.81 21.96
C PHE A 26 6.81 6.36 23.25
N ILE A 27 7.58 5.52 23.94
CA ILE A 27 8.35 5.91 25.13
C ILE A 27 9.85 5.87 24.79
N PRO A 28 10.56 7.02 24.84
CA PRO A 28 11.99 7.07 24.58
C PRO A 28 12.80 6.10 25.46
N GLY A 29 13.74 5.37 24.84
CA GLY A 29 14.63 4.43 25.53
C GLY A 29 14.07 3.02 25.72
N GLN A 30 12.86 2.72 25.23
CA GLN A 30 12.31 1.36 25.22
C GLN A 30 12.56 0.68 23.88
N ASN A 31 13.54 -0.23 23.83
CA ASN A 31 13.91 -0.97 22.61
C ASN A 31 12.74 -1.80 22.03
N ALA A 32 11.79 -2.23 22.87
CA ALA A 32 10.62 -2.98 22.42
C ALA A 32 9.79 -2.22 21.38
N PHE A 33 9.67 -0.89 21.51
CA PHE A 33 8.94 -0.06 20.54
C PHE A 33 9.61 -0.07 19.16
N PHE A 34 10.94 -0.05 19.11
CA PHE A 34 11.66 -0.08 17.84
C PHE A 34 11.58 -1.44 17.16
N GLU A 35 11.67 -2.53 17.94
CA GLU A 35 11.49 -3.88 17.40
C GLU A 35 10.07 -4.08 16.83
N GLU A 36 9.04 -3.66 17.56
CA GLU A 36 7.66 -3.73 17.10
C GLU A 36 7.42 -2.86 15.85
N LEU A 37 7.96 -1.63 15.82
CA LEU A 37 7.84 -0.75 14.66
C LEU A 37 8.49 -1.38 13.43
N LYS A 38 9.68 -1.95 13.59
CA LYS A 38 10.41 -2.61 12.51
C LYS A 38 9.60 -3.78 11.93
N ASP A 39 8.99 -4.59 12.78
CA ASP A 39 8.21 -5.74 12.34
C ASP A 39 6.91 -5.30 11.64
N LEU A 40 6.19 -4.33 12.19
CA LEU A 40 5.00 -3.75 11.54
C LEU A 40 5.33 -3.06 10.21
N ALA A 41 6.46 -2.35 10.11
CA ALA A 41 6.87 -1.71 8.86
C ALA A 41 7.24 -2.72 7.77
N LYS A 42 7.81 -3.88 8.15
CA LYS A 42 8.02 -5.00 7.22
C LYS A 42 6.70 -5.62 6.78
N GLU A 43 5.81 -5.92 7.72
CA GLU A 43 4.46 -6.44 7.46
C GLU A 43 3.71 -5.51 6.48
N MET A 44 3.71 -4.19 6.75
CA MET A 44 3.13 -3.19 5.85
C MET A 44 3.74 -3.23 4.44
N LYS A 45 5.06 -3.39 4.34
CA LYS A 45 5.75 -3.43 3.04
C LYS A 45 5.36 -4.68 2.25
N GLU A 46 5.32 -5.84 2.89
CA GLU A 46 4.90 -7.11 2.30
C GLU A 46 3.45 -7.06 1.84
N GLU A 47 2.54 -6.52 2.67
CA GLU A 47 1.13 -6.40 2.31
C GLU A 47 0.89 -5.37 1.20
N LEU A 48 1.62 -4.26 1.19
CA LEU A 48 1.58 -3.33 0.07
C LEU A 48 2.11 -3.99 -1.21
N GLU A 49 3.19 -4.77 -1.14
CA GLU A 49 3.73 -5.50 -2.29
C GLU A 49 2.67 -6.43 -2.88
N TYR A 50 2.01 -7.23 -2.04
CA TYR A 50 0.90 -8.08 -2.44
C TYR A 50 -0.23 -7.25 -3.10
N HIS A 51 -0.65 -6.16 -2.45
CA HIS A 51 -1.71 -5.30 -2.96
C HIS A 51 -1.41 -4.69 -4.34
N PHE A 52 -0.18 -4.22 -4.55
CA PHE A 52 0.26 -3.71 -5.85
C PHE A 52 0.39 -4.83 -6.90
N ASN A 53 0.80 -6.02 -6.50
CA ASN A 53 0.87 -7.18 -7.40
C ASN A 53 -0.51 -7.59 -7.93
N LEU A 54 -1.57 -7.45 -7.13
CA LEU A 54 -2.95 -7.62 -7.61
C LEU A 54 -3.24 -6.69 -8.80
N GLN A 55 -2.81 -5.44 -8.75
CA GLN A 55 -2.99 -4.49 -9.86
C GLN A 55 -2.13 -4.82 -11.08
N ILE A 56 -0.85 -5.17 -10.86
CA ILE A 56 0.10 -5.52 -11.93
C ILE A 56 -0.41 -6.72 -12.73
N HIS A 57 -0.88 -7.76 -12.05
CA HIS A 57 -1.26 -9.02 -12.66
C HIS A 57 -2.73 -9.09 -13.10
N SER A 58 -3.51 -8.03 -12.87
CA SER A 58 -4.87 -7.87 -13.40
C SER A 58 -4.95 -6.68 -14.36
N VAL A 59 -5.21 -5.48 -13.84
CA VAL A 59 -5.36 -4.22 -14.61
C VAL A 59 -4.14 -3.94 -15.49
N GLY A 60 -2.93 -4.23 -15.00
CA GLY A 60 -1.68 -4.00 -15.71
C GLY A 60 -1.45 -4.90 -16.92
N THR A 61 -2.25 -5.95 -17.09
CA THR A 61 -2.15 -6.87 -18.23
C THR A 61 -2.85 -6.34 -19.48
N ASN A 62 -3.75 -5.36 -19.35
CA ASN A 62 -4.41 -4.71 -20.48
C ASN A 62 -3.60 -3.47 -20.93
N PRO A 63 -3.19 -3.39 -22.21
CA PRO A 63 -2.39 -2.27 -22.73
C PRO A 63 -3.03 -0.88 -22.57
N LYS A 64 -4.37 -0.79 -22.53
CA LYS A 64 -5.06 0.50 -22.35
C LYS A 64 -4.86 1.04 -20.94
N THR A 65 -4.91 0.18 -19.93
CA THR A 65 -4.86 0.56 -18.51
C THR A 65 -3.51 0.35 -17.85
N GLU A 66 -2.51 -0.20 -18.56
CA GLU A 66 -1.16 -0.44 -18.04
C GLU A 66 -0.53 0.83 -17.44
N TYR A 67 -0.77 1.99 -18.06
CA TYR A 67 -0.22 3.26 -17.59
C TYR A 67 -0.75 3.65 -16.20
N LEU A 68 -2.02 3.34 -15.88
CA LEU A 68 -2.60 3.59 -14.57
C LEU A 68 -1.86 2.83 -13.48
N VAL A 69 -1.47 1.58 -13.77
CA VAL A 69 -0.68 0.76 -12.86
C VAL A 69 0.74 1.30 -12.74
N LYS A 70 1.37 1.74 -13.84
CA LYS A 70 2.71 2.36 -13.81
C LYS A 70 2.76 3.61 -12.93
N GLU A 71 1.73 4.45 -12.97
CA GLU A 71 1.62 5.59 -12.05
C GLU A 71 1.55 5.13 -10.59
N ASN A 72 0.75 4.10 -10.31
CA ASN A 72 0.63 3.53 -8.96
C ASN A 72 1.96 2.88 -8.49
N MET A 73 2.79 2.36 -9.39
CA MET A 73 4.14 1.87 -9.04
C MET A 73 5.06 2.99 -8.55
N LEU A 74 4.91 4.23 -9.03
CA LEU A 74 5.68 5.35 -8.51
C LEU A 74 5.31 5.62 -7.03
N VAL A 75 4.02 5.53 -6.72
CA VAL A 75 3.53 5.65 -5.34
C VAL A 75 4.06 4.52 -4.47
N ARG A 76 4.01 3.27 -4.97
CA ARG A 76 4.62 2.10 -4.29
C ARG A 76 6.07 2.37 -3.93
N ASP A 77 6.87 2.80 -4.89
CA ASP A 77 8.31 3.01 -4.68
C ASP A 77 8.58 4.11 -3.64
N MET A 78 7.74 5.14 -3.58
CA MET A 78 7.81 6.16 -2.53
C MET A 78 7.48 5.59 -1.15
N LEU A 79 6.36 4.87 -1.03
CA LEU A 79 5.95 4.24 0.23
C LEU A 79 7.00 3.25 0.73
N PHE A 80 7.59 2.46 -0.17
CA PHE A 80 8.61 1.47 0.17
C PHE A 80 9.88 2.13 0.69
N ARG A 81 10.33 3.23 0.08
CA ARG A 81 11.49 3.97 0.59
C ARG A 81 11.25 4.53 1.99
N MET A 82 10.04 4.97 2.28
CA MET A 82 9.68 5.46 3.62
C MET A 82 9.68 4.30 4.64
N LEU A 83 9.08 3.16 4.30
CA LEU A 83 9.11 1.97 5.16
C LEU A 83 10.53 1.45 5.38
N ASP A 84 11.36 1.40 4.34
CA ASP A 84 12.76 1.00 4.44
C ASP A 84 13.54 1.94 5.36
N PHE A 85 13.27 3.25 5.28
CA PHE A 85 13.85 4.23 6.19
C PHE A 85 13.40 3.99 7.64
N MET A 86 12.11 3.75 7.89
CA MET A 86 11.58 3.43 9.22
C MET A 86 12.24 2.16 9.77
N ILE A 87 12.31 1.09 8.97
CA ILE A 87 12.95 -0.19 9.33
C ILE A 87 14.41 0.03 9.70
N TYR A 88 15.16 0.72 8.85
CA TYR A 88 16.58 1.00 9.06
C TYR A 88 16.82 1.79 10.36
N LYS A 89 16.03 2.85 10.60
CA LYS A 89 16.15 3.68 11.80
C LYS A 89 15.67 2.99 13.07
N ALA A 90 14.66 2.14 12.97
CA ALA A 90 14.22 1.31 14.08
C ALA A 90 15.30 0.30 14.48
N GLN A 91 16.03 -0.30 13.53
CA GLN A 91 17.18 -1.17 13.83
C GLN A 91 18.31 -0.44 14.57
N GLU A 92 18.49 0.86 14.31
CA GLU A 92 19.45 1.72 15.02
C GLU A 92 18.94 2.18 16.40
N ASN A 93 17.71 1.81 16.79
CA ASN A 93 16.98 2.39 17.94
C ASN A 93 16.92 3.93 17.89
N SER A 94 16.82 4.51 16.68
CA SER A 94 16.78 5.95 16.48
C SER A 94 15.34 6.45 16.44
N MET A 95 15.07 7.55 17.16
CA MET A 95 13.79 8.26 17.06
C MET A 95 13.50 8.79 15.64
N ASP A 96 14.52 8.88 14.78
CA ASP A 96 14.33 9.23 13.38
C ASP A 96 13.43 8.23 12.64
N ALA A 97 13.22 7.02 13.19
CA ALA A 97 12.27 6.05 12.63
C ALA A 97 10.85 6.62 12.49
N PHE A 98 10.49 7.64 13.29
CA PHE A 98 9.19 8.29 13.21
C PHE A 98 9.14 9.48 12.23
N LEU A 99 10.28 9.93 11.70
CA LEU A 99 10.39 11.14 10.88
C LEU A 99 9.58 11.08 9.58
N LYS A 100 9.31 9.88 9.07
CA LYS A 100 8.59 9.66 7.81
C LYS A 100 7.11 9.31 7.98
N PHE A 101 6.59 9.27 9.20
CA PHE A 101 5.21 8.84 9.44
C PHE A 101 4.17 9.76 8.82
N ASP A 102 4.33 11.08 8.96
CA ASP A 102 3.33 12.04 8.45
C ASP A 102 3.30 12.01 6.91
N ASP A 103 4.48 12.05 6.27
CA ASP A 103 4.61 11.91 4.81
C ASP A 103 4.01 10.58 4.32
N PHE A 104 4.28 9.49 5.04
CA PHE A 104 3.76 8.16 4.71
C PHE A 104 2.23 8.12 4.81
N ASP A 105 1.66 8.64 5.90
CA ASP A 105 0.21 8.66 6.12
C ASP A 105 -0.51 9.44 5.02
N GLU A 106 0.00 10.63 4.68
CA GLU A 106 -0.60 11.48 3.65
C GLU A 106 -0.65 10.75 2.30
N ILE A 107 0.48 10.19 1.86
CA ILE A 107 0.57 9.48 0.58
C ILE A 107 -0.30 8.22 0.60
N PHE A 108 -0.20 7.43 1.68
CA PHE A 108 -0.93 6.18 1.82
C PHE A 108 -2.44 6.41 1.78
N ARG A 109 -2.97 7.38 2.55
CA ARG A 109 -4.40 7.71 2.54
C ARG A 109 -4.85 8.26 1.20
N ALA A 110 -4.06 9.14 0.58
CA ALA A 110 -4.37 9.69 -0.74
C ALA A 110 -4.46 8.57 -1.79
N TYR A 111 -3.54 7.62 -1.75
CA TYR A 111 -3.51 6.45 -2.63
C TYR A 111 -4.76 5.57 -2.46
N LEU A 112 -5.08 5.15 -1.22
CA LEU A 112 -6.26 4.31 -0.97
C LEU A 112 -7.57 5.00 -1.39
N LYS A 113 -7.64 6.32 -1.25
CA LYS A 113 -8.77 7.14 -1.72
C LYS A 113 -8.84 7.23 -3.24
N LYS A 114 -7.70 7.43 -3.92
CA LYS A 114 -7.59 7.40 -5.40
C LYS A 114 -8.12 6.08 -5.94
N GLU A 115 -7.72 4.97 -5.33
CA GLU A 115 -8.06 3.63 -5.77
C GLU A 115 -9.58 3.35 -5.73
N LYS A 116 -10.26 3.81 -4.68
CA LYS A 116 -11.73 3.68 -4.54
C LYS A 116 -12.55 4.58 -5.46
N GLY A 117 -11.93 5.55 -6.10
CA GLY A 117 -12.62 6.53 -6.93
C GLY A 117 -12.02 6.58 -8.33
N LEU A 118 -11.05 7.48 -8.51
CA LEU A 118 -10.48 7.82 -9.81
C LEU A 118 -9.90 6.60 -10.55
N PHE A 119 -9.27 5.66 -9.84
CA PHE A 119 -8.69 4.48 -10.48
C PHE A 119 -9.76 3.60 -11.15
N ILE A 120 -10.84 3.29 -10.43
CA ILE A 120 -11.97 2.52 -10.98
C ILE A 120 -12.62 3.28 -12.14
N GLN A 121 -12.89 4.57 -11.96
CA GLN A 121 -13.52 5.42 -12.99
C GLN A 121 -12.70 5.45 -14.29
N ASN A 122 -11.37 5.55 -14.20
CA ASN A 122 -10.51 5.55 -15.37
C ASN A 122 -10.58 4.21 -16.11
N ILE A 123 -10.56 3.09 -15.39
CA ILE A 123 -10.69 1.75 -16.00
C ILE A 123 -12.05 1.61 -16.70
N GLU A 124 -13.15 2.00 -16.05
CA GLU A 124 -14.49 1.97 -16.63
C GLU A 124 -14.64 2.87 -17.87
N SER A 125 -13.88 3.97 -17.93
CA SER A 125 -13.92 4.89 -19.07
C SER A 125 -13.14 4.41 -20.30
N GLU A 126 -12.16 3.52 -20.10
CA GLU A 126 -11.25 3.06 -21.16
C GLU A 126 -11.56 1.66 -21.68
N LEU A 127 -12.17 0.83 -20.83
CA LEU A 127 -12.40 -0.58 -21.10
C LEU A 127 -13.86 -0.86 -21.40
N SER A 128 -14.08 -1.82 -22.30
CA SER A 128 -15.40 -2.42 -22.50
C SER A 128 -15.77 -3.36 -21.35
N GLU A 129 -17.07 -3.68 -21.22
CA GLU A 129 -17.57 -4.61 -20.20
C GLU A 129 -16.86 -5.99 -20.26
N ASN A 130 -16.53 -6.48 -21.46
CA ASN A 130 -15.80 -7.74 -21.63
C ASN A 130 -14.36 -7.64 -21.09
N GLU A 131 -13.65 -6.55 -21.38
CA GLU A 131 -12.28 -6.33 -20.88
C GLU A 131 -12.27 -6.18 -19.34
N ILE A 132 -13.31 -5.53 -18.78
CA ILE A 132 -13.48 -5.43 -17.33
C ILE A 132 -13.73 -6.82 -16.73
N ALA A 133 -14.60 -7.64 -17.34
CA ALA A 133 -14.85 -9.00 -16.87
C ALA A 133 -13.57 -9.85 -16.86
N GLU A 134 -12.72 -9.74 -17.90
CA GLU A 134 -11.41 -10.42 -17.94
C GLU A 134 -10.48 -9.99 -16.80
N ILE A 135 -10.47 -8.69 -16.46
CA ILE A 135 -9.69 -8.18 -15.31
C ILE A 135 -10.22 -8.77 -14.00
N GLU A 136 -11.54 -8.80 -13.80
CA GLU A 136 -12.16 -9.38 -12.60
C GLU A 136 -11.87 -10.88 -12.47
N GLU A 137 -11.92 -11.63 -13.57
CA GLU A 137 -11.57 -13.06 -13.58
C GLU A 137 -10.10 -13.29 -13.22
N ARG A 138 -9.19 -12.49 -13.77
CA ARG A 138 -7.77 -12.54 -13.40
C ARG A 138 -7.56 -12.23 -11.93
N LEU A 139 -8.23 -11.20 -11.42
CA LEU A 139 -8.18 -10.84 -10.00
C LEU A 139 -8.60 -11.99 -9.11
N LYS A 140 -9.73 -12.63 -9.41
CA LYS A 140 -10.21 -13.80 -8.65
C LYS A 140 -9.25 -14.99 -8.70
N ALA A 141 -8.45 -15.13 -9.74
CA ALA A 141 -7.46 -16.21 -9.85
C ALA A 141 -6.16 -15.94 -9.05
N LEU A 142 -5.95 -14.71 -8.57
CA LEU A 142 -4.76 -14.31 -7.82
C LEU A 142 -4.94 -14.36 -6.29
N VAL A 143 -6.18 -14.50 -5.82
CA VAL A 143 -6.60 -14.59 -4.41
C VAL A 143 -6.96 -16.02 -4.07
#